data_AF-A0A0F6TAL0-F1
#
_entry.id   AF-A0A0F6TAL0-F1
#
_cell.length_a   1.000
_cell.length_b   1.000
_cell.length_c   1.000
_cell.angle_alpha   90.00
_cell.angle_beta   90.00
_cell.angle_gamma   90.00
#
_symmetry.space_group_name_H-M   'P 1'
#
loop_
_entity.id
_entity.type
_entity.pdbx_description
1 polymer ?
#
loop_
_entity_poly.entity_id
_entity_poly.type
_entity_poly.pdbx_seq_one_letter_code
_entity_poly.pdbx_strand_id
1 'polypeptide(L)'
;MLRLSHLKKVLVGSAFAGAFFFGAPAAGADELPTPNFDSAGFVDQVRSDLANFGIQTPEVDTAVTDAVDSALESAVPQAPAQQPAEQLAEQPAPQVAPAVEQAASQVQQAADAAAEYAQPATNPNPIGLLEEATQPDWKPLGNDPYYQWKNDMFSKVAAGKPEAEFILHRVPGSFFDAPRIPDESDTAMTQDKSLYGPGTPLYIGEDSFCTLTVAGNDAEGRKVGLTAAHCGQVGDEVTSADSWQVGPTGTIVDRNEYLDYSVIEFGSQAEVTRSYNGVHANKLGGNVRPGELTCKRGVATGTTCGMTYVQGQELQVNQVCAMQGDSGAPLFSRGRLVGSITGGVIGNFACHSPLQGAVHAPTMATNMDAILADLNRRGGVGAGFHLPE
;
A
#
# COMPACT_ATOMS: atom_id res chain seq x y z
N MET A 1 39.20 11.41 -47.41
CA MET A 1 38.81 12.64 -46.68
C MET A 1 37.32 12.50 -46.36
N LEU A 2 36.99 12.07 -45.13
CA LEU A 2 36.42 12.90 -44.04
C LEU A 2 35.03 13.47 -44.39
N ARG A 3 33.93 13.32 -43.65
CA ARG A 3 33.53 12.58 -42.43
C ARG A 3 31.99 12.74 -42.39
N LEU A 4 31.23 11.67 -42.13
CA LEU A 4 29.82 11.76 -41.76
C LEU A 4 29.73 12.01 -40.24
N SER A 5 28.97 13.01 -39.80
CA SER A 5 28.76 13.33 -38.37
C SER A 5 27.35 12.94 -37.90
N HIS A 6 27.34 11.83 -37.18
CA HIS A 6 26.43 11.26 -36.19
C HIS A 6 25.16 12.01 -35.69
N LEU A 7 24.06 11.25 -35.73
CA LEU A 7 22.98 11.19 -34.72
C LEU A 7 23.52 11.18 -33.27
N LYS A 8 22.83 11.87 -32.36
CA LYS A 8 22.72 11.46 -30.95
C LYS A 8 21.25 11.41 -30.52
N LYS A 9 20.76 10.17 -30.35
CA LYS A 9 19.65 9.82 -29.45
C LYS A 9 20.22 9.81 -28.03
N VAL A 10 19.56 10.47 -27.08
CA VAL A 10 19.87 10.33 -25.65
C VAL A 10 18.95 9.25 -25.09
N LEU A 11 19.49 8.03 -24.99
CA LEU A 11 19.02 6.99 -24.08
C LEU A 11 19.59 7.35 -22.70
N VAL A 12 18.73 7.73 -21.75
CA VAL A 12 19.09 7.70 -20.33
C VAL A 12 18.87 6.26 -19.88
N GLY A 13 19.90 5.43 -20.08
CA GLY A 13 19.94 4.07 -19.56
C GLY A 13 20.25 4.12 -18.07
N SER A 14 19.35 3.58 -17.26
CA SER A 14 19.59 3.24 -15.86
C SER A 14 20.76 2.25 -15.79
N ALA A 15 21.91 2.72 -15.33
CA ALA A 15 23.08 1.90 -15.06
C ALA A 15 23.25 1.77 -13.54
N PHE A 16 22.62 0.76 -12.96
CA PHE A 16 23.10 0.12 -11.74
C PHE A 16 23.36 -1.35 -12.06
N ALA A 17 24.49 -1.59 -12.73
CA ALA A 17 25.07 -2.91 -12.87
C ALA A 17 25.85 -3.22 -11.60
N GLY A 18 25.61 -4.40 -11.04
CA GLY A 18 26.07 -4.77 -9.71
C GLY A 18 27.56 -5.07 -9.57
N ALA A 19 27.94 -5.28 -8.31
CA ALA A 19 29.15 -5.97 -7.92
C ALA A 19 28.85 -6.81 -6.67
N PHE A 20 28.32 -8.02 -6.86
CA PHE A 20 28.44 -9.08 -5.86
C PHE A 20 29.40 -10.13 -6.42
N PHE A 21 30.62 -10.14 -5.89
CA PHE A 21 31.65 -11.12 -6.22
C PHE A 21 31.25 -12.50 -5.67
N PHE A 22 31.22 -13.51 -6.54
CA PHE A 22 31.22 -14.92 -6.14
C PHE A 22 32.63 -15.33 -5.70
N GLY A 23 32.76 -15.77 -4.46
CA GLY A 23 33.91 -16.51 -3.96
C GLY A 23 33.46 -17.82 -3.36
N ALA A 24 33.61 -18.93 -4.09
CA ALA A 24 33.73 -20.25 -3.48
C ALA A 24 35.23 -20.55 -3.30
N PRO A 25 35.61 -21.20 -2.19
CA PRO A 25 35.99 -22.59 -2.35
C PRO A 25 35.33 -23.50 -1.30
N ALA A 26 35.23 -24.77 -1.67
CA ALA A 26 34.69 -25.85 -0.86
C ALA A 26 35.55 -26.14 0.38
N ALA A 27 34.90 -26.28 1.55
CA ALA A 27 35.08 -27.31 2.58
C ALA A 27 34.63 -26.76 3.95
N GLY A 28 33.72 -27.47 4.62
CA GLY A 28 33.28 -27.16 5.99
C GLY A 28 31.82 -26.75 6.05
N ALA A 29 31.03 -27.49 6.81
CA ALA A 29 29.67 -27.12 7.15
C ALA A 29 29.74 -25.97 8.16
N ASP A 30 29.73 -24.73 7.67
CA ASP A 30 29.46 -23.54 8.47
C ASP A 30 28.10 -22.98 8.06
N GLU A 31 27.38 -22.53 9.08
CA GLU A 31 26.02 -22.01 9.08
C GLU A 31 25.72 -21.11 7.87
N LEU A 32 24.57 -21.32 7.24
CA LEU A 32 24.06 -20.37 6.25
C LEU A 32 24.02 -18.98 6.91
N PRO A 33 24.60 -17.93 6.29
CA PRO A 33 24.61 -16.60 6.89
C PRO A 33 23.17 -16.15 7.11
N THR A 34 22.86 -15.72 8.33
CA THR A 34 21.63 -14.99 8.62
C THR A 34 21.56 -13.78 7.67
N PRO A 35 20.41 -13.51 7.04
CA PRO A 35 20.26 -12.29 6.25
C PRO A 35 20.39 -11.10 7.21
N ASN A 36 21.54 -10.44 7.20
CA ASN A 36 21.77 -9.17 7.89
C ASN A 36 21.19 -8.07 7.01
N PHE A 37 20.05 -7.51 7.42
CA PHE A 37 19.46 -6.34 6.77
C PHE A 37 20.11 -5.09 7.37
N ASP A 38 20.79 -4.32 6.52
CA ASP A 38 21.48 -3.08 6.91
C ASP A 38 20.77 -1.90 6.24
N SER A 39 19.66 -1.47 6.83
CA SER A 39 18.92 -0.31 6.33
C SER A 39 19.72 0.99 6.46
N ALA A 40 20.61 1.08 7.45
CA ALA A 40 21.53 2.20 7.63
C ALA A 40 22.51 2.33 6.45
N GLY A 41 23.15 1.23 6.05
CA GLY A 41 24.06 1.19 4.90
C GLY A 41 23.38 1.57 3.58
N PHE A 42 22.11 1.20 3.41
CA PHE A 42 21.33 1.62 2.25
C PHE A 42 21.01 3.13 2.26
N VAL A 43 20.59 3.67 3.40
CA VAL A 43 20.33 5.11 3.56
C VAL A 43 21.59 5.93 3.30
N ASP A 44 22.73 5.48 3.82
CA ASP A 44 24.02 6.14 3.60
C ASP A 44 24.47 6.07 2.13
N GLN A 45 24.20 4.95 1.44
CA GLN A 45 24.47 4.83 0.01
C GLN A 45 23.64 5.82 -0.81
N VAL A 46 22.34 5.94 -0.54
CA VAL A 46 21.46 6.90 -1.23
C VAL A 46 21.86 8.34 -0.93
N ARG A 47 22.22 8.66 0.32
CA ARG A 47 22.74 9.97 0.71
C ARG A 47 24.03 10.29 -0.03
N SER A 48 24.94 9.32 -0.15
CA SER A 48 26.19 9.47 -0.91
C SER A 48 25.91 9.74 -2.39
N ASP A 49 24.97 9.00 -2.99
CA ASP A 49 24.58 9.17 -4.39
C ASP A 49 23.93 10.54 -4.64
N LEU A 50 23.11 11.05 -3.71
CA LEU A 50 22.50 12.37 -3.79
C LEU A 50 23.50 13.51 -3.57
N ALA A 51 24.50 13.30 -2.71
CA ALA A 51 25.60 14.25 -2.51
C ALA A 51 26.42 14.46 -3.80
N ASN A 52 26.55 13.43 -4.64
CA ASN A 52 27.20 13.53 -5.96
C ASN A 52 26.45 14.45 -6.94
N PHE A 53 25.18 14.77 -6.66
CA PHE A 53 24.36 15.73 -7.41
C PHE A 53 24.18 17.06 -6.68
N GLY A 54 24.92 17.30 -5.58
CA GLY A 54 24.88 18.54 -4.81
C GLY A 54 23.67 18.68 -3.88
N ILE A 55 22.93 17.59 -3.65
CA ILE A 55 21.77 17.57 -2.75
C ILE A 55 22.26 17.04 -1.39
N GLN A 56 22.21 17.89 -0.36
CA GLN A 56 22.49 17.48 1.00
C GLN A 56 21.20 17.00 1.65
N THR A 57 21.16 15.71 2.01
CA THR A 57 20.08 15.14 2.82
C THR A 57 20.51 15.03 4.29
N PRO A 58 19.60 15.24 5.25
CA PRO A 58 19.87 14.99 6.66
C PRO A 58 20.26 13.53 6.90
N GLU A 59 21.01 13.27 7.98
CA GLU A 59 21.19 11.91 8.48
C GLU A 59 19.86 11.40 9.03
N VAL A 60 19.53 10.14 8.70
CA VAL A 60 18.40 9.46 9.30
C VAL A 60 18.84 8.96 10.66
N ASP A 61 17.98 9.13 11.67
CA ASP A 61 18.24 8.67 13.02
C ASP A 61 18.50 7.15 13.02
N THR A 62 19.60 6.72 13.63
CA THR A 62 19.97 5.31 13.71
C THR A 62 18.90 4.49 14.42
N ALA A 63 18.12 5.09 15.33
CA ALA A 63 16.99 4.41 15.95
C ALA A 63 15.90 4.01 14.95
N VAL A 64 15.77 4.73 13.83
CA VAL A 64 14.81 4.41 12.76
C VAL A 64 15.33 3.26 11.90
N THR A 65 16.61 3.27 11.54
CA THR A 65 17.23 2.16 10.78
C THR A 65 17.28 0.89 11.61
N ASP A 66 17.63 1.00 12.90
CA ASP A 66 17.64 -0.12 13.85
C ASP A 66 16.23 -0.68 14.07
N ALA A 67 15.20 0.17 14.11
CA ALA A 67 13.81 -0.27 14.20
C ALA A 67 13.36 -0.99 12.93
N VAL A 68 13.78 -0.54 11.74
CA VAL A 68 13.49 -1.21 10.46
C VAL A 68 14.17 -2.59 10.42
N ASP A 69 15.43 -2.66 10.81
CA ASP A 69 16.21 -3.90 10.81
C ASP A 69 15.63 -4.90 11.82
N SER A 70 15.32 -4.47 13.04
CA SER A 70 14.67 -5.29 14.09
C SER A 70 13.27 -5.77 13.70
N ALA A 71 12.49 -4.93 13.01
CA ALA A 71 11.16 -5.31 12.57
C ALA A 71 11.19 -6.29 11.38
N LEU A 72 12.19 -6.18 10.50
CA LEU A 72 12.46 -7.17 9.44
C LEU A 72 12.93 -8.50 10.03
N GLU A 73 13.77 -8.49 11.06
CA GLU A 73 14.23 -9.69 11.77
C GLU A 73 13.08 -10.41 12.49
N SER A 74 12.17 -9.67 13.12
CA SER A 74 11.02 -10.25 13.83
C SER A 74 9.89 -10.72 12.91
N ALA A 75 9.78 -10.18 11.69
CA ALA A 75 8.84 -10.63 10.67
C ALA A 75 9.27 -11.93 9.96
N VAL A 76 10.51 -12.40 10.16
CA VAL A 76 10.99 -13.69 9.67
C VAL A 76 10.81 -14.73 10.78
N PRO A 77 9.95 -15.76 10.59
CA PRO A 77 9.86 -16.85 11.56
C PRO A 77 11.21 -17.56 11.62
N GLN A 78 11.94 -17.43 12.72
CA GLN A 78 13.01 -18.37 13.02
C GLN A 78 12.35 -19.75 13.17
N ALA A 79 12.77 -20.70 12.35
CA ALA A 79 12.43 -22.10 12.57
C ALA A 79 12.82 -22.44 14.03
N PRO A 80 11.92 -23.01 14.84
CA PRO A 80 12.21 -23.23 16.25
C PRO A 80 13.42 -24.16 16.37
N ALA A 81 14.49 -23.63 16.99
CA ALA A 81 15.56 -24.46 17.52
C ALA A 81 14.92 -25.45 18.50
N GLN A 82 15.12 -26.75 18.26
CA GLN A 82 14.59 -27.82 19.10
C GLN A 82 15.06 -27.63 20.54
N GLN A 83 14.16 -27.22 21.44
CA GLN A 83 14.39 -27.30 22.88
C GLN A 83 14.09 -28.73 23.35
N PRO A 84 15.00 -29.39 24.09
CA PRO A 84 14.72 -30.68 24.70
C PRO A 84 13.58 -30.57 25.72
N ALA A 85 12.60 -31.45 25.59
CA ALA A 85 11.46 -31.56 26.48
C ALA A 85 11.87 -32.12 27.84
N GLU A 86 12.17 -31.26 28.81
CA GLU A 86 12.26 -31.64 30.23
C GLU A 86 12.20 -30.39 31.13
N GLN A 87 11.02 -29.75 31.21
CA GLN A 87 10.60 -28.86 32.30
C GLN A 87 9.18 -28.32 32.02
N LEU A 88 8.19 -29.22 32.01
CA LEU A 88 6.77 -28.87 32.06
C LEU A 88 6.16 -29.49 33.31
N ALA A 89 6.44 -28.89 34.47
CA ALA A 89 5.63 -29.07 35.67
C ALA A 89 5.85 -27.86 36.60
N GLU A 90 4.74 -27.26 37.02
CA GLU A 90 4.59 -26.23 38.07
C GLU A 90 4.94 -24.77 37.74
N GLN A 91 4.00 -24.07 37.08
CA GLN A 91 3.71 -22.66 37.36
C GLN A 91 2.19 -22.38 37.29
N PRO A 92 1.59 -21.63 38.24
CA PRO A 92 0.16 -21.32 38.23
C PRO A 92 -0.18 -20.21 37.20
N ALA A 93 -1.40 -20.28 36.65
CA ALA A 93 -1.88 -19.42 35.57
C ALA A 93 -1.77 -17.91 35.89
N PRO A 94 -1.30 -17.05 34.96
CA PRO A 94 -1.29 -15.60 35.17
C PRO A 94 -2.70 -15.03 35.07
N GLN A 95 -3.01 -14.10 35.97
CA GLN A 95 -4.27 -13.36 36.02
C GLN A 95 -4.37 -12.41 34.81
N VAL A 96 -5.36 -12.64 33.94
CA VAL A 96 -5.53 -11.94 32.65
C VAL A 96 -6.25 -10.58 32.79
N ALA A 97 -6.81 -10.26 33.96
CA ALA A 97 -7.63 -9.06 34.15
C ALA A 97 -6.90 -7.70 34.00
N PRO A 98 -5.72 -7.46 34.60
CA PRO A 98 -5.08 -6.14 34.54
C PRO A 98 -4.49 -5.81 33.15
N ALA A 99 -4.14 -6.84 32.36
CA ALA A 99 -3.61 -6.65 31.00
C ALA A 99 -4.68 -6.23 29.99
N VAL A 100 -5.92 -6.70 30.17
CA VAL A 100 -7.06 -6.31 29.32
C VAL A 100 -7.51 -4.88 29.61
N GLU A 101 -7.44 -4.44 30.87
CA GLU A 101 -7.77 -3.06 31.26
C GLU A 101 -6.66 -2.06 30.85
N GLN A 102 -5.40 -2.49 30.84
CA GLN A 102 -4.29 -1.74 30.26
C GLN A 102 -4.37 -1.66 28.73
N ALA A 103 -4.77 -2.72 28.04
CA ALA A 103 -5.00 -2.69 26.60
C ALA A 103 -6.19 -1.80 26.22
N ALA A 104 -7.29 -1.87 26.98
CA ALA A 104 -8.47 -1.02 26.75
C ALA A 104 -8.17 0.46 26.99
N SER A 105 -7.38 0.78 28.02
CA SER A 105 -6.96 2.17 28.29
C SER A 105 -5.94 2.69 27.27
N GLN A 106 -5.07 1.84 26.72
CA GLN A 106 -4.18 2.21 25.62
C GLN A 106 -4.91 2.42 24.30
N VAL A 107 -5.93 1.59 24.01
CA VAL A 107 -6.79 1.78 22.83
C VAL A 107 -7.64 3.04 22.97
N GLN A 108 -8.17 3.32 24.16
CA GLN A 108 -8.90 4.57 24.42
C GLN A 108 -7.99 5.80 24.33
N GLN A 109 -6.77 5.74 24.87
CA GLN A 109 -5.79 6.82 24.73
C GLN A 109 -5.32 7.02 23.29
N ALA A 110 -5.20 5.95 22.50
CA ALA A 110 -4.90 6.05 21.07
C ALA A 110 -6.08 6.63 20.28
N ALA A 111 -7.32 6.29 20.65
CA ALA A 111 -8.54 6.87 20.07
C ALA A 111 -8.71 8.35 20.45
N ASP A 112 -8.42 8.72 21.70
CA ASP A 112 -8.48 10.09 22.19
C ASP A 112 -7.34 10.94 21.59
N ALA A 113 -6.14 10.38 21.41
CA ALA A 113 -5.05 11.02 20.68
C ALA A 113 -5.37 11.19 19.19
N ALA A 114 -6.00 10.20 18.55
CA ALA A 114 -6.49 10.34 17.18
C ALA A 114 -7.61 11.38 17.06
N ALA A 115 -8.46 11.52 18.09
CA ALA A 115 -9.49 12.56 18.17
C ALA A 115 -8.90 13.96 18.39
N GLU A 116 -7.73 14.07 19.02
CA GLU A 116 -6.98 15.32 19.17
C GLU A 116 -6.38 15.80 17.83
N TYR A 117 -6.02 14.88 16.92
CA TYR A 117 -5.65 15.18 15.53
C TYR A 117 -6.86 15.32 14.57
N ALA A 118 -8.07 14.97 15.02
CA ALA A 118 -9.33 15.13 14.29
C ALA A 118 -10.09 16.42 14.64
N GLN A 119 -9.59 17.24 15.56
CA GLN A 119 -10.09 18.61 15.73
C GLN A 119 -9.72 19.42 14.48
N PRO A 120 -10.61 20.25 13.93
CA PRO A 120 -10.23 21.18 12.88
C PRO A 120 -9.21 22.12 13.50
N ALA A 121 -7.93 21.89 13.22
CA ALA A 121 -6.88 22.82 13.55
C ALA A 121 -7.19 24.10 12.77
N THR A 122 -7.89 25.04 13.42
CA THR A 122 -7.92 26.43 13.01
C THR A 122 -6.49 26.93 13.17
N ASN A 123 -5.69 26.72 12.15
CA ASN A 123 -4.27 27.05 12.12
C ASN A 123 -4.09 28.56 12.35
N PRO A 124 -3.46 29.01 13.44
CA PRO A 124 -2.93 30.35 13.53
C PRO A 124 -1.57 30.36 12.80
N ASN A 125 -1.62 30.72 11.51
CA ASN A 125 -0.49 31.06 10.63
C ASN A 125 0.90 31.13 11.29
N PRO A 126 1.79 30.15 11.07
CA PRO A 126 3.21 30.37 11.09
C PRO A 126 3.69 30.57 9.65
N ILE A 127 4.13 31.80 9.36
CA ILE A 127 4.71 32.28 8.09
C ILE A 127 3.66 32.70 7.05
N GLY A 128 3.36 34.00 7.05
CA GLY A 128 2.45 34.66 6.11
C GLY A 128 2.94 34.68 4.67
N LEU A 129 2.78 33.57 3.96
CA LEU A 129 2.86 33.47 2.52
C LEU A 129 1.52 32.94 1.98
N LEU A 130 0.66 33.90 1.61
CA LEU A 130 -0.40 33.80 0.59
C LEU A 130 -1.38 32.63 0.74
N GLU A 131 -2.35 32.77 1.66
CA GLU A 131 -3.66 32.14 1.51
C GLU A 131 -4.48 32.95 0.48
N GLU A 132 -4.30 32.63 -0.79
CA GLU A 132 -5.29 32.95 -1.81
C GLU A 132 -5.72 31.64 -2.45
N ALA A 133 -7.03 31.37 -2.46
CA ALA A 133 -7.60 30.08 -2.81
C ALA A 133 -7.08 29.56 -4.17
N THR A 134 -6.73 28.27 -4.19
CA THR A 134 -5.90 27.63 -5.20
C THR A 134 -6.68 26.59 -6.03
N GLN A 135 -8.02 26.58 -5.89
CA GLN A 135 -8.90 25.91 -6.84
C GLN A 135 -8.93 26.71 -8.15
N PRO A 136 -8.67 26.09 -9.32
CA PRO A 136 -8.84 26.77 -10.60
C PRO A 136 -10.30 27.15 -10.86
N ASP A 137 -10.50 28.18 -11.67
CA ASP A 137 -11.82 28.66 -12.15
C ASP A 137 -12.54 27.67 -13.11
N TRP A 138 -12.23 26.37 -13.02
CA TRP A 138 -12.98 25.31 -13.68
C TRP A 138 -13.53 24.34 -12.62
N LYS A 139 -14.82 24.51 -12.29
CA LYS A 139 -15.56 23.65 -11.37
C LYS A 139 -16.11 22.42 -12.10
N PRO A 140 -15.93 21.24 -11.51
CA PRO A 140 -17.09 20.54 -10.96
C PRO A 140 -17.11 20.70 -9.44
N LEU A 141 -18.21 21.26 -8.93
CA LEU A 141 -18.53 21.25 -7.51
C LEU A 141 -18.85 19.81 -7.08
N GLY A 142 -17.85 19.10 -6.60
CA GLY A 142 -18.08 18.12 -5.54
C GLY A 142 -17.61 18.76 -4.24
N ASN A 143 -18.46 18.83 -3.22
CA ASN A 143 -18.00 19.04 -1.84
C ASN A 143 -17.30 17.78 -1.30
N ASP A 144 -16.65 17.00 -2.17
CA ASP A 144 -15.99 15.75 -1.80
C ASP A 144 -14.68 16.12 -1.10
N PRO A 145 -14.57 15.92 0.23
CA PRO A 145 -13.35 16.23 0.96
C PRO A 145 -12.15 15.42 0.46
N TYR A 146 -12.37 14.34 -0.30
CA TYR A 146 -11.38 13.45 -0.90
C TYR A 146 -11.10 13.74 -2.37
N TYR A 147 -11.48 14.92 -2.89
CA TYR A 147 -11.17 15.35 -4.26
C TYR A 147 -10.67 16.80 -4.31
N GLN A 148 -9.53 17.06 -3.68
CA GLN A 148 -8.99 18.41 -3.50
C GLN A 148 -7.90 18.73 -4.53
N TRP A 149 -8.22 19.63 -5.46
CA TRP A 149 -7.22 20.21 -6.37
C TRP A 149 -6.40 21.31 -5.69
N LYS A 150 -5.08 21.22 -5.84
CA LYS A 150 -4.09 22.16 -5.30
C LYS A 150 -3.21 22.70 -6.41
N ASN A 151 -2.98 24.00 -6.44
CA ASN A 151 -2.07 24.67 -7.38
C ASN A 151 -0.90 25.40 -6.70
N ASP A 152 -0.83 25.37 -5.36
CA ASP A 152 0.21 26.04 -4.60
C ASP A 152 1.57 25.33 -4.76
N MET A 153 2.64 26.11 -4.62
CA MET A 153 4.01 25.61 -4.83
C MET A 153 4.38 24.51 -3.83
N PHE A 154 3.90 24.59 -2.58
CA PHE A 154 4.19 23.58 -1.58
C PHE A 154 3.63 22.22 -1.99
N SER A 155 2.35 22.14 -2.34
CA SER A 155 1.70 20.90 -2.81
C SER A 155 2.40 20.32 -4.05
N LYS A 156 2.76 21.18 -5.01
CA LYS A 156 3.48 20.78 -6.24
C LYS A 156 4.87 20.20 -5.95
N VAL A 157 5.63 20.87 -5.09
CA VAL A 157 6.96 20.41 -4.68
C VAL A 157 6.85 19.14 -3.85
N ALA A 158 5.96 19.08 -2.87
CA ALA A 158 5.74 17.90 -2.03
C ALA A 158 5.28 16.68 -2.84
N ALA A 159 4.57 16.88 -3.95
CA ALA A 159 4.22 15.83 -4.92
C ALA A 159 5.35 15.46 -5.89
N GLY A 160 6.51 16.11 -5.82
CA GLY A 160 7.63 15.92 -6.74
C GLY A 160 7.36 16.43 -8.16
N LYS A 161 6.41 17.35 -8.34
CA LYS A 161 5.95 17.88 -9.63
C LYS A 161 5.87 19.42 -9.64
N PRO A 162 6.99 20.14 -9.51
CA PRO A 162 7.00 21.61 -9.42
C PRO A 162 6.41 22.31 -10.66
N GLU A 163 6.51 21.68 -11.83
CA GLU A 163 6.01 22.21 -13.11
C GLU A 163 4.56 21.82 -13.42
N ALA A 164 3.91 21.02 -12.56
CA ALA A 164 2.50 20.67 -12.78
C ALA A 164 1.61 21.90 -12.63
N GLU A 165 0.54 21.98 -13.44
CA GLU A 165 -0.45 23.04 -13.27
C GLU A 165 -1.22 22.85 -11.95
N PHE A 166 -1.60 21.61 -11.64
CA PHE A 166 -2.35 21.22 -10.45
C PHE A 166 -1.93 19.82 -9.96
N ILE A 167 -2.14 19.59 -8.67
CA ILE A 167 -2.00 18.32 -7.99
C ILE A 167 -3.37 17.94 -7.41
N LEU A 168 -3.73 16.66 -7.50
CA LEU A 168 -4.95 16.16 -6.87
C LEU A 168 -4.59 15.45 -5.56
N HIS A 169 -5.13 15.91 -4.44
CA HIS A 169 -5.06 15.20 -3.16
C HIS A 169 -6.40 14.53 -2.87
N ARG A 170 -6.36 13.22 -2.64
CA ARG A 170 -7.54 12.44 -2.29
C ARG A 170 -7.56 11.95 -0.86
N VAL A 171 -6.40 11.73 -0.25
CA VAL A 171 -6.33 11.22 1.12
C VAL A 171 -5.65 12.25 2.02
N PRO A 172 -6.27 12.64 3.16
CA PRO A 172 -5.63 13.53 4.12
C PRO A 172 -4.24 13.03 4.53
N GLY A 173 -3.27 13.95 4.56
CA GLY A 173 -1.87 13.63 4.85
C GLY A 173 -1.09 13.06 3.66
N SER A 174 -1.72 12.69 2.55
CA SER A 174 -0.98 12.34 1.32
C SER A 174 -0.62 13.61 0.55
N PHE A 175 0.64 13.72 0.17
CA PHE A 175 1.18 14.73 -0.74
C PHE A 175 1.46 14.16 -2.13
N PHE A 176 0.95 12.97 -2.45
CA PHE A 176 1.03 12.42 -3.79
C PHE A 176 0.03 13.11 -4.73
N ASP A 177 0.41 13.23 -6.01
CA ASP A 177 -0.55 13.53 -7.06
C ASP A 177 -1.38 12.29 -7.37
N ALA A 178 -2.58 12.24 -6.79
CA ALA A 178 -3.46 11.10 -6.88
C ALA A 178 -3.97 10.86 -8.31
N PRO A 179 -4.28 9.61 -8.66
CA PRO A 179 -4.93 9.30 -9.93
C PRO A 179 -6.27 10.02 -10.02
N ARG A 180 -6.57 10.50 -11.23
CA ARG A 180 -7.87 11.06 -11.57
C ARG A 180 -8.84 9.91 -11.82
N ILE A 181 -10.14 10.20 -11.72
CA ILE A 181 -11.21 9.33 -12.20
C ILE A 181 -10.88 8.98 -13.66
N PRO A 182 -10.79 7.69 -14.00
CA PRO A 182 -10.45 7.27 -15.35
C PRO A 182 -11.69 7.31 -16.27
N ASP A 183 -11.48 7.54 -17.56
CA ASP A 183 -12.56 7.65 -18.56
C ASP A 183 -13.49 6.42 -18.58
N GLU A 184 -12.97 5.22 -18.30
CA GLU A 184 -13.78 4.01 -18.19
C GLU A 184 -14.77 4.02 -17.01
N SER A 185 -14.42 4.66 -15.89
CA SER A 185 -15.32 4.85 -14.75
C SER A 185 -16.41 5.86 -15.09
N ASP A 186 -16.02 6.99 -15.70
CA ASP A 186 -16.99 7.99 -16.16
C ASP A 186 -17.98 7.39 -17.18
N THR A 187 -17.48 6.57 -18.10
CA THR A 187 -18.31 5.86 -19.09
C THR A 187 -19.33 4.96 -18.41
N ALA A 188 -18.92 4.13 -17.44
CA ALA A 188 -19.84 3.29 -16.68
C ALA A 188 -20.87 4.13 -15.90
N MET A 189 -20.43 5.22 -15.26
CA MET A 189 -21.30 6.11 -14.51
C MET A 189 -22.39 6.74 -15.39
N THR A 190 -22.11 7.06 -16.67
CA THR A 190 -23.15 7.57 -17.60
C THR A 190 -24.28 6.56 -17.88
N GLN A 191 -24.09 5.30 -17.47
CA GLN A 191 -25.06 4.21 -17.61
C GLN A 191 -25.65 3.78 -16.25
N ASP A 192 -25.53 4.64 -15.23
CA ASP A 192 -25.92 4.36 -13.84
C ASP A 192 -25.20 3.12 -13.25
N LYS A 193 -23.95 2.89 -13.68
CA LYS A 193 -23.08 1.80 -13.22
C LYS A 193 -21.82 2.31 -12.52
N SER A 194 -21.31 1.52 -11.57
CA SER A 194 -19.96 1.68 -11.04
C SER A 194 -19.05 0.58 -11.56
N LEU A 195 -17.94 0.96 -12.20
CA LEU A 195 -16.93 0.01 -12.69
C LEU A 195 -15.88 -0.24 -11.60
N TYR A 196 -15.65 -1.52 -11.29
CA TYR A 196 -14.68 -1.94 -10.29
C TYR A 196 -13.56 -2.75 -10.94
N GLY A 197 -12.33 -2.40 -10.63
CA GLY A 197 -11.16 -3.18 -10.98
C GLY A 197 -10.02 -2.97 -9.98
N PRO A 198 -8.85 -3.55 -10.25
CA PRO A 198 -7.74 -3.44 -9.32
C PRO A 198 -7.31 -1.98 -9.11
N GLY A 199 -7.26 -1.54 -7.86
CA GLY A 199 -6.88 -0.18 -7.50
C GLY A 199 -8.03 0.83 -7.47
N THR A 200 -9.29 0.40 -7.69
CA THR A 200 -10.47 1.29 -7.57
C THR A 200 -10.56 1.84 -6.14
N PRO A 201 -10.66 3.16 -5.95
CA PRO A 201 -10.92 3.77 -4.65
C PRO A 201 -12.32 3.45 -4.11
N LEU A 202 -12.43 3.12 -2.82
CA LEU A 202 -13.65 2.66 -2.17
C LEU A 202 -14.01 3.53 -0.97
N TYR A 203 -15.24 4.04 -0.94
CA TYR A 203 -15.90 4.42 0.31
C TYR A 203 -16.58 3.18 0.88
N ILE A 204 -16.30 2.86 2.15
CA ILE A 204 -16.87 1.71 2.86
C ILE A 204 -17.47 2.21 4.17
N GLY A 205 -18.76 1.94 4.38
CA GLY A 205 -19.49 2.51 5.50
C GLY A 205 -19.47 4.05 5.47
N GLU A 206 -19.37 4.68 6.64
CA GLU A 206 -19.41 6.15 6.77
C GLU A 206 -18.02 6.81 6.69
N ASP A 207 -16.97 6.15 7.22
CA ASP A 207 -15.69 6.80 7.49
C ASP A 207 -14.48 6.17 6.77
N SER A 208 -14.63 5.00 6.16
CA SER A 208 -13.47 4.28 5.60
C SER A 208 -13.25 4.62 4.13
N PHE A 209 -12.04 5.11 3.84
CA PHE A 209 -11.56 5.30 2.48
C PHE A 209 -10.40 4.36 2.21
N CYS A 210 -10.62 3.36 1.36
CA CYS A 210 -9.69 2.26 1.07
C CYS A 210 -9.52 2.06 -0.43
N THR A 211 -8.71 1.06 -0.80
CA THR A 211 -8.49 0.66 -2.19
C THR A 211 -8.97 -0.77 -2.43
N LEU A 212 -9.64 -1.03 -3.54
CA LEU A 212 -10.00 -2.37 -3.97
C LEU A 212 -8.77 -3.14 -4.45
N THR A 213 -8.54 -4.32 -3.91
CA THR A 213 -7.49 -5.24 -4.37
C THR A 213 -7.78 -5.69 -5.78
N VAL A 214 -8.94 -6.30 -6.00
CA VAL A 214 -9.34 -6.87 -7.29
C VAL A 214 -10.85 -7.02 -7.35
N ALA A 215 -11.39 -6.97 -8.56
CA ALA A 215 -12.78 -7.30 -8.88
C ALA A 215 -12.82 -8.46 -9.87
N GLY A 216 -13.84 -9.32 -9.75
CA GLY A 216 -14.03 -10.48 -10.61
C GLY A 216 -15.34 -11.19 -10.35
N ASN A 217 -15.35 -12.48 -10.66
CA ASN A 217 -16.50 -13.34 -10.45
C ASN A 217 -16.11 -14.54 -9.59
N ASP A 218 -17.06 -15.09 -8.84
CA ASP A 218 -16.88 -16.34 -8.13
C ASP A 218 -17.45 -17.54 -8.91
N ALA A 219 -17.34 -18.75 -8.34
CA ALA A 219 -17.78 -19.98 -9.02
C ALA A 219 -19.30 -20.04 -9.30
N GLU A 220 -20.10 -19.24 -8.59
CA GLU A 220 -21.55 -19.12 -8.81
C GLU A 220 -21.90 -17.99 -9.80
N GLY A 221 -20.88 -17.27 -10.31
CA GLY A 221 -21.04 -16.16 -11.24
C GLY A 221 -21.40 -14.83 -10.57
N ARG A 222 -21.38 -14.75 -9.22
CA ARG A 222 -21.59 -13.48 -8.52
C ARG A 222 -20.42 -12.53 -8.82
N LYS A 223 -20.69 -11.23 -8.90
CA LYS A 223 -19.63 -10.22 -9.01
C LYS A 223 -19.06 -9.99 -7.62
N VAL A 224 -17.75 -10.13 -7.48
CA VAL A 224 -17.07 -10.11 -6.19
C VAL A 224 -15.87 -9.17 -6.23
N GLY A 225 -15.61 -8.47 -5.14
CA GLY A 225 -14.42 -7.69 -4.89
C GLY A 225 -13.67 -8.16 -3.64
N LEU A 226 -12.36 -7.93 -3.61
CA LEU A 226 -11.53 -8.13 -2.42
C LEU A 226 -10.89 -6.81 -1.99
N THR A 227 -10.88 -6.55 -0.67
CA THR A 227 -10.18 -5.41 -0.03
C THR A 227 -9.61 -5.84 1.32
N ALA A 228 -8.99 -4.97 2.09
CA ALA A 228 -8.49 -5.30 3.43
C ALA A 228 -9.63 -5.46 4.46
N ALA A 229 -9.47 -6.33 5.46
CA ALA A 229 -10.51 -6.59 6.45
C ALA A 229 -10.72 -5.41 7.38
N HIS A 230 -9.66 -4.70 7.74
CA HIS A 230 -9.76 -3.52 8.61
C HIS A 230 -10.46 -2.31 7.95
N CYS A 231 -10.78 -2.38 6.65
CA CYS A 231 -11.53 -1.32 5.95
C CYS A 231 -13.03 -1.29 6.24
N GLY A 232 -13.60 -2.32 6.86
CA GLY A 232 -15.03 -2.35 7.15
C GLY A 232 -15.52 -3.66 7.77
N GLN A 233 -16.77 -3.65 8.18
CA GLN A 233 -17.48 -4.77 8.81
C GLN A 233 -18.44 -5.44 7.83
N VAL A 234 -18.82 -6.68 8.13
CA VAL A 234 -19.88 -7.37 7.37
C VAL A 234 -21.18 -6.58 7.50
N GLY A 235 -21.82 -6.30 6.37
CA GLY A 235 -23.00 -5.46 6.26
C GLY A 235 -22.71 -4.03 5.81
N ASP A 236 -21.45 -3.58 5.85
CA ASP A 236 -21.10 -2.23 5.38
C ASP A 236 -21.29 -2.11 3.88
N GLU A 237 -21.93 -1.01 3.48
CA GLU A 237 -22.12 -0.63 2.09
C GLU A 237 -20.79 -0.19 1.46
N VAL A 238 -20.60 -0.56 0.20
CA VAL A 238 -19.42 -0.20 -0.59
C VAL A 238 -19.83 0.63 -1.79
N THR A 239 -19.22 1.81 -1.88
CA THR A 239 -19.39 2.78 -2.98
C THR A 239 -18.06 3.01 -3.66
N SER A 240 -18.04 3.06 -4.99
CA SER A 240 -16.86 3.51 -5.73
C SER A 240 -16.68 5.01 -5.51
N ALA A 241 -15.53 5.45 -5.03
CA ALA A 241 -15.26 6.88 -4.90
C ALA A 241 -14.99 7.57 -6.24
N ASP A 242 -14.88 6.81 -7.33
CA ASP A 242 -14.77 7.33 -8.69
C ASP A 242 -16.12 7.43 -9.42
N SER A 243 -17.20 6.95 -8.79
CA SER A 243 -18.57 7.02 -9.33
C SER A 243 -19.61 7.08 -8.19
N TRP A 244 -19.30 7.84 -7.15
CA TRP A 244 -20.07 7.90 -5.90
C TRP A 244 -21.53 8.35 -6.08
N GLN A 245 -21.80 9.07 -7.16
CA GLN A 245 -23.14 9.54 -7.55
C GLN A 245 -24.11 8.39 -7.87
N VAL A 246 -23.60 7.20 -8.21
CA VAL A 246 -24.41 5.99 -8.42
C VAL A 246 -24.94 5.44 -7.08
N GLY A 247 -24.28 5.80 -5.97
CA GLY A 247 -24.56 5.29 -4.64
C GLY A 247 -23.89 3.93 -4.36
N PRO A 248 -24.25 3.29 -3.24
CA PRO A 248 -23.77 1.96 -2.88
C PRO A 248 -24.08 0.93 -3.97
N THR A 249 -23.06 0.21 -4.42
CA THR A 249 -23.24 -0.88 -5.40
C THR A 249 -22.56 -2.19 -4.99
N GLY A 250 -22.07 -2.27 -3.75
CA GLY A 250 -21.66 -3.52 -3.13
C GLY A 250 -21.88 -3.52 -1.61
N THR A 251 -21.65 -4.68 -1.00
CA THR A 251 -21.74 -4.87 0.46
C THR A 251 -20.63 -5.82 0.90
N ILE A 252 -19.97 -5.55 2.03
CA ILE A 252 -19.07 -6.53 2.64
C ILE A 252 -19.92 -7.68 3.18
N VAL A 253 -19.71 -8.88 2.64
CA VAL A 253 -20.49 -10.07 3.01
C VAL A 253 -19.71 -11.04 3.88
N ASP A 254 -18.39 -10.92 3.92
CA ASP A 254 -17.50 -11.83 4.64
C ASP A 254 -16.13 -11.18 4.86
N ARG A 255 -15.40 -11.63 5.89
CA ARG A 255 -14.07 -11.12 6.23
C ARG A 255 -13.23 -12.15 6.96
N ASN A 256 -11.92 -12.02 6.81
CA ASN A 256 -10.92 -12.77 7.57
C ASN A 256 -9.95 -11.77 8.20
N GLU A 257 -10.02 -11.64 9.52
CA GLU A 257 -9.16 -10.73 10.29
C GLU A 257 -7.70 -11.18 10.34
N TYR A 258 -7.45 -12.48 10.28
CA TYR A 258 -6.10 -13.04 10.34
C TYR A 258 -5.31 -12.78 9.05
N LEU A 259 -5.93 -13.00 7.90
CA LEU A 259 -5.34 -12.72 6.59
C LEU A 259 -5.60 -11.28 6.11
N ASP A 260 -6.31 -10.48 6.92
CA ASP A 260 -6.72 -9.11 6.63
C ASP A 260 -7.31 -8.91 5.22
N TYR A 261 -8.37 -9.67 4.90
CA TYR A 261 -9.17 -9.41 3.71
C TYR A 261 -10.68 -9.44 3.97
N SER A 262 -11.42 -8.65 3.20
CA SER A 262 -12.89 -8.62 3.14
C SER A 262 -13.37 -9.00 1.75
N VAL A 263 -14.51 -9.67 1.69
CA VAL A 263 -15.22 -10.03 0.46
C VAL A 263 -16.38 -9.07 0.27
N ILE A 264 -16.42 -8.44 -0.89
CA ILE A 264 -17.49 -7.54 -1.30
C ILE A 264 -18.35 -8.28 -2.32
N GLU A 265 -19.64 -8.43 -2.07
CA GLU A 265 -20.59 -8.84 -3.10
C GLU A 265 -21.11 -7.60 -3.81
N PHE A 266 -20.99 -7.57 -5.13
CA PHE A 266 -21.40 -6.46 -5.96
C PHE A 266 -22.81 -6.65 -6.54
N GLY A 267 -23.63 -5.62 -6.45
CA GLY A 267 -25.02 -5.61 -6.91
C GLY A 267 -25.19 -5.45 -8.42
N SER A 268 -26.43 -5.25 -8.86
CA SER A 268 -26.79 -5.15 -10.28
C SER A 268 -26.21 -3.92 -10.98
N GLN A 269 -25.93 -2.85 -10.24
CA GLN A 269 -25.34 -1.60 -10.73
C GLN A 269 -23.81 -1.60 -10.76
N ALA A 270 -23.16 -2.67 -10.32
CA ALA A 270 -21.71 -2.79 -10.43
C ALA A 270 -21.31 -3.52 -11.72
N GLU A 271 -20.18 -3.16 -12.30
CA GLU A 271 -19.47 -3.91 -13.33
C GLU A 271 -18.07 -4.23 -12.84
N VAL A 272 -17.50 -5.34 -13.31
CA VAL A 272 -16.18 -5.80 -12.87
C VAL A 272 -15.23 -5.92 -14.05
N THR A 273 -13.99 -5.50 -13.87
CA THR A 273 -12.94 -5.53 -14.88
C THR A 273 -11.61 -5.93 -14.27
N ARG A 274 -10.79 -6.64 -15.05
CA ARG A 274 -9.38 -6.89 -14.71
C ARG A 274 -8.44 -5.72 -15.02
N SER A 275 -8.96 -4.65 -15.63
CA SER A 275 -8.21 -3.44 -15.99
C SER A 275 -8.90 -2.19 -15.47
N TYR A 276 -8.19 -1.35 -14.74
CA TYR A 276 -8.73 -0.09 -14.22
C TYR A 276 -7.62 0.96 -14.08
N ASN A 277 -7.82 2.15 -14.63
CA ASN A 277 -6.91 3.30 -14.54
C ASN A 277 -5.45 2.94 -14.91
N GLY A 278 -5.31 2.24 -16.04
CA GLY A 278 -4.02 1.77 -16.57
C GLY A 278 -3.37 0.61 -15.80
N VAL A 279 -4.00 0.09 -14.75
CA VAL A 279 -3.57 -1.12 -14.03
C VAL A 279 -4.27 -2.33 -14.61
N HIS A 280 -3.54 -3.43 -14.80
CA HIS A 280 -4.07 -4.65 -15.39
C HIS A 280 -3.61 -5.90 -14.62
N ALA A 281 -4.57 -6.68 -14.12
CA ALA A 281 -4.32 -7.97 -13.50
C ALA A 281 -4.42 -9.07 -14.57
N ASN A 282 -3.27 -9.62 -15.02
CA ASN A 282 -3.27 -10.72 -15.98
C ASN A 282 -3.56 -12.08 -15.34
N LYS A 283 -3.16 -12.21 -14.07
CA LYS A 283 -3.22 -13.46 -13.30
C LYS A 283 -3.21 -13.11 -11.82
N LEU A 284 -3.84 -13.96 -11.02
CA LEU A 284 -3.80 -13.88 -9.57
C LEU A 284 -2.73 -14.82 -9.01
N GLY A 285 -2.08 -14.36 -7.95
CA GLY A 285 -1.19 -15.18 -7.14
C GLY A 285 0.18 -15.47 -7.75
N GLY A 286 0.81 -16.46 -7.14
CA GLY A 286 2.20 -16.85 -7.33
C GLY A 286 3.18 -16.04 -6.49
N ASN A 287 4.18 -16.74 -5.96
CA ASN A 287 5.21 -16.14 -5.13
C ASN A 287 6.04 -15.07 -5.86
N VAL A 288 6.54 -14.12 -5.08
CA VAL A 288 7.68 -13.26 -5.44
C VAL A 288 8.92 -13.75 -4.68
N ARG A 289 10.09 -13.18 -4.99
CA ARG A 289 11.35 -13.51 -4.32
C ARG A 289 11.86 -12.27 -3.59
N PRO A 290 12.57 -12.43 -2.46
CA PRO A 290 13.39 -11.35 -1.94
C PRO A 290 14.28 -10.73 -3.03
N GLY A 291 14.33 -9.40 -3.08
CA GLY A 291 14.98 -8.59 -4.12
C GLY A 291 14.18 -8.41 -5.41
N GLU A 292 13.03 -9.06 -5.58
CA GLU A 292 12.17 -8.84 -6.75
C GLU A 292 11.45 -7.48 -6.65
N LEU A 293 11.35 -6.77 -7.77
CA LEU A 293 10.59 -5.52 -7.83
C LEU A 293 9.08 -5.81 -7.88
N THR A 294 8.35 -5.26 -6.93
CA THR A 294 6.88 -5.24 -6.90
C THR A 294 6.36 -3.82 -6.99
N CYS A 295 5.14 -3.65 -7.50
CA CYS A 295 4.49 -2.35 -7.63
C CYS A 295 3.09 -2.42 -7.05
N LYS A 296 2.70 -1.45 -6.24
CA LYS A 296 1.33 -1.35 -5.72
C LYS A 296 0.59 -0.19 -6.36
N ARG A 297 -0.74 -0.26 -6.48
CA ARG A 297 -1.60 0.88 -6.86
C ARG A 297 -2.64 1.11 -5.77
N GLY A 298 -2.54 2.23 -5.05
CA GLY A 298 -3.53 2.65 -4.05
C GLY A 298 -4.01 4.08 -4.24
N VAL A 299 -5.11 4.45 -3.60
CA VAL A 299 -5.69 5.79 -3.72
C VAL A 299 -4.85 6.87 -3.04
N ALA A 300 -4.13 6.53 -1.97
CA ALA A 300 -3.39 7.51 -1.19
C ALA A 300 -2.08 7.90 -1.89
N THR A 301 -1.28 6.92 -2.30
CA THR A 301 0.07 7.17 -2.84
C THR A 301 0.22 6.77 -4.31
N GLY A 302 -0.88 6.42 -4.98
CA GLY A 302 -0.86 6.06 -6.40
C GLY A 302 -0.05 4.79 -6.68
N THR A 303 0.64 4.78 -7.82
CA THR A 303 1.55 3.67 -8.16
C THR A 303 2.94 3.90 -7.58
N THR A 304 3.36 3.02 -6.69
CA THR A 304 4.72 3.02 -6.13
C THR A 304 5.32 1.63 -6.32
N CYS A 305 6.62 1.57 -6.58
CA CYS A 305 7.34 0.32 -6.77
C CYS A 305 8.52 0.24 -5.81
N GLY A 306 8.81 -0.96 -5.32
CA GLY A 306 9.85 -1.21 -4.35
C GLY A 306 10.27 -2.68 -4.39
N MET A 307 11.39 -2.98 -3.76
CA MET A 307 11.86 -4.36 -3.66
C MET A 307 11.03 -5.12 -2.61
N THR A 308 10.76 -6.40 -2.86
CA THR A 308 10.32 -7.33 -1.84
C THR A 308 11.51 -7.66 -0.93
N TYR A 309 11.35 -7.49 0.37
CA TYR A 309 12.34 -7.86 1.38
C TYR A 309 12.15 -9.28 1.88
N VAL A 310 10.92 -9.61 2.26
CA VAL A 310 10.56 -10.88 2.88
C VAL A 310 9.40 -11.48 2.13
N GLN A 311 9.47 -12.79 1.88
CA GLN A 311 8.38 -13.59 1.34
C GLN A 311 8.11 -14.78 2.28
N GLY A 312 6.98 -14.74 2.97
CA GLY A 312 6.42 -15.86 3.73
C GLY A 312 5.35 -16.62 2.96
N GLN A 313 4.67 -17.55 3.64
CA GLN A 313 3.52 -18.27 3.06
C GLN A 313 2.29 -17.37 2.92
N GLU A 314 2.00 -16.56 3.93
CA GLU A 314 0.78 -15.74 3.99
C GLU A 314 1.05 -14.25 3.84
N LEU A 315 2.26 -13.80 4.16
CA LEU A 315 2.65 -12.39 4.19
C LEU A 315 3.90 -12.15 3.35
N GLN A 316 4.03 -10.93 2.84
CA GLN A 316 5.24 -10.40 2.22
C GLN A 316 5.49 -8.96 2.70
N VAL A 317 6.77 -8.60 2.83
CA VAL A 317 7.20 -7.25 3.24
C VAL A 317 7.95 -6.62 2.09
N ASN A 318 7.61 -5.36 1.75
CA ASN A 318 8.08 -4.69 0.54
C ASN A 318 8.44 -3.22 0.81
N GLN A 319 9.37 -2.66 0.05
CA GLN A 319 9.69 -1.22 0.06
C GLN A 319 8.67 -0.37 -0.71
N VAL A 320 7.51 -0.91 -1.08
CA VAL A 320 6.48 -0.08 -1.72
C VAL A 320 6.01 0.98 -0.71
N CYS A 321 6.00 2.23 -1.13
CA CYS A 321 5.47 3.34 -0.34
C CYS A 321 3.95 3.17 -0.17
N ALA A 322 3.48 3.23 1.08
CA ALA A 322 2.06 3.19 1.41
C ALA A 322 1.74 4.01 2.69
N MET A 323 0.48 4.39 2.83
CA MET A 323 -0.09 5.01 4.02
C MET A 323 -1.59 4.67 4.15
N GLN A 324 -2.27 5.22 5.14
CA GLN A 324 -3.73 5.12 5.26
C GLN A 324 -4.40 5.45 3.91
N GLY A 325 -5.38 4.65 3.51
CA GLY A 325 -6.03 4.74 2.19
C GLY A 325 -5.48 3.74 1.17
N ASP A 326 -4.21 3.36 1.24
CA ASP A 326 -3.67 2.27 0.42
C ASP A 326 -4.03 0.87 0.96
N SER A 327 -4.73 0.80 2.09
CA SER A 327 -5.31 -0.44 2.61
C SER A 327 -6.15 -1.15 1.55
N GLY A 328 -5.87 -2.43 1.32
CA GLY A 328 -6.48 -3.24 0.27
C GLY A 328 -5.88 -3.04 -1.12
N ALA A 329 -4.92 -2.12 -1.32
CA ALA A 329 -4.34 -1.89 -2.63
C ALA A 329 -3.72 -3.17 -3.23
N PRO A 330 -3.87 -3.43 -4.54
CA PRO A 330 -3.21 -4.54 -5.18
C PRO A 330 -1.70 -4.34 -5.26
N LEU A 331 -0.96 -5.38 -4.93
CA LEU A 331 0.47 -5.52 -5.18
C LEU A 331 0.71 -6.42 -6.39
N PHE A 332 1.54 -5.94 -7.32
CA PHE A 332 1.83 -6.59 -8.60
C PHE A 332 3.28 -7.00 -8.74
N SER A 333 3.49 -8.14 -9.41
CA SER A 333 4.78 -8.54 -9.98
C SER A 333 4.57 -9.11 -11.38
N ARG A 334 5.26 -8.55 -12.38
CA ARG A 334 5.27 -9.03 -13.77
C ARG A 334 3.85 -9.27 -14.33
N GLY A 335 2.94 -8.33 -14.07
CA GLY A 335 1.54 -8.39 -14.53
C GLY A 335 0.63 -9.33 -13.74
N ARG A 336 1.13 -10.01 -12.71
CA ARG A 336 0.35 -10.81 -11.76
C ARG A 336 0.04 -9.97 -10.53
N LEU A 337 -1.17 -10.11 -9.99
CA LEU A 337 -1.53 -9.56 -8.70
C LEU A 337 -1.13 -10.57 -7.61
N VAL A 338 -0.09 -10.25 -6.85
CA VAL A 338 0.59 -11.16 -5.91
C VAL A 338 0.21 -10.93 -4.45
N GLY A 339 -0.44 -9.82 -4.12
CA GLY A 339 -0.90 -9.56 -2.76
C GLY A 339 -1.81 -8.35 -2.61
N SER A 340 -2.29 -8.16 -1.38
CA SER A 340 -3.12 -7.04 -0.94
C SER A 340 -2.44 -6.29 0.21
N ILE A 341 -2.34 -4.97 0.15
CA ILE A 341 -1.70 -4.17 1.21
C ILE A 341 -2.54 -4.22 2.50
N THR A 342 -1.90 -4.61 3.61
CA THR A 342 -2.53 -4.73 4.94
C THR A 342 -2.06 -3.63 5.91
N GLY A 343 -0.83 -3.12 5.76
CA GLY A 343 -0.34 -2.04 6.63
C GLY A 343 1.17 -1.86 6.56
N GLY A 344 1.72 -0.98 7.42
CA GLY A 344 3.16 -0.77 7.58
C GLY A 344 3.73 -1.60 8.73
N VAL A 345 5.00 -2.01 8.62
CA VAL A 345 5.69 -2.80 9.67
C VAL A 345 5.97 -1.97 10.92
N ILE A 346 6.16 -0.65 10.78
CA ILE A 346 6.46 0.28 11.88
C ILE A 346 5.38 1.36 11.94
N GLY A 347 4.64 1.42 13.06
CA GLY A 347 3.65 2.47 13.31
C GLY A 347 4.33 3.84 13.39
N ASN A 348 3.77 4.82 12.66
CA ASN A 348 4.16 6.24 12.60
C ASN A 348 5.22 6.67 11.57
N PHE A 349 5.70 5.79 10.69
CA PHE A 349 6.58 6.19 9.58
C PHE A 349 5.96 5.93 8.20
N ALA A 350 4.73 6.38 8.02
CA ALA A 350 4.00 6.23 6.77
C ALA A 350 4.63 7.04 5.63
N CYS A 351 4.36 6.62 4.39
CA CYS A 351 4.85 7.31 3.21
C CYS A 351 3.83 8.36 2.74
N HIS A 352 4.14 9.63 2.98
CA HIS A 352 3.29 10.78 2.69
C HIS A 352 3.68 11.51 1.39
N SER A 353 4.93 11.40 0.94
CA SER A 353 5.41 12.08 -0.27
C SER A 353 6.32 11.17 -1.10
N PRO A 354 6.28 11.26 -2.44
CA PRO A 354 7.25 10.57 -3.29
C PRO A 354 8.70 11.03 -3.02
N LEU A 355 8.90 12.22 -2.44
CA LEU A 355 10.21 12.75 -2.09
C LEU A 355 10.87 12.02 -0.92
N GLN A 356 10.11 11.25 -0.13
CA GLN A 356 10.69 10.39 0.91
C GLN A 356 11.57 9.28 0.32
N GLY A 357 11.38 8.93 -0.97
CA GLY A 357 12.12 7.85 -1.59
C GLY A 357 11.89 6.54 -0.84
N ALA A 358 12.97 5.91 -0.38
CA ALA A 358 12.93 4.69 0.41
C ALA A 358 12.82 4.94 1.94
N VAL A 359 12.79 6.19 2.37
CA VAL A 359 12.78 6.57 3.78
C VAL A 359 11.33 6.61 4.28
N HIS A 360 10.74 5.42 4.42
CA HIS A 360 9.42 5.16 4.99
C HIS A 360 9.38 3.72 5.55
N ALA A 361 8.41 3.41 6.39
CA ALA A 361 8.23 2.06 6.92
C ALA A 361 8.03 1.05 5.76
N PRO A 362 8.64 -0.15 5.84
CA PRO A 362 8.30 -1.22 4.92
C PRO A 362 6.81 -1.54 4.99
N THR A 363 6.24 -1.92 3.86
CA THR A 363 4.81 -2.20 3.70
C THR A 363 4.57 -3.69 3.63
N MET A 364 3.63 -4.15 4.44
CA MET A 364 3.13 -5.51 4.47
C MET A 364 2.00 -5.71 3.46
N ALA A 365 2.03 -6.84 2.79
CA ALA A 365 0.92 -7.34 1.98
C ALA A 365 0.62 -8.80 2.34
N THR A 366 -0.67 -9.13 2.42
CA THR A 366 -1.12 -10.53 2.45
C THR A 366 -0.96 -11.12 1.05
N ASN A 367 -0.41 -12.32 0.96
CA ASN A 367 -0.24 -13.05 -0.30
C ASN A 367 -1.59 -13.42 -0.91
N MET A 368 -1.73 -13.15 -2.21
CA MET A 368 -2.97 -13.45 -2.94
C MET A 368 -3.27 -14.95 -2.96
N ASP A 369 -2.25 -15.82 -3.00
CA ASP A 369 -2.44 -17.28 -2.92
C ASP A 369 -3.07 -17.72 -1.59
N ALA A 370 -2.69 -17.09 -0.47
CA ALA A 370 -3.26 -17.40 0.85
C ALA A 370 -4.72 -16.97 0.94
N ILE A 371 -5.05 -15.77 0.44
CA ILE A 371 -6.44 -15.27 0.36
C ILE A 371 -7.30 -16.20 -0.47
N LEU A 372 -6.86 -16.57 -1.68
CA LEU A 372 -7.62 -17.45 -2.59
C LEU A 372 -7.78 -18.86 -2.01
N ALA A 373 -6.75 -19.42 -1.37
CA ALA A 373 -6.84 -20.72 -0.72
C ALA A 373 -7.86 -20.70 0.43
N ASP A 374 -7.86 -19.63 1.24
CA ASP A 374 -8.80 -19.46 2.34
C ASP A 374 -10.24 -19.26 1.86
N LEU A 375 -10.47 -18.41 0.86
CA LEU A 375 -11.78 -18.23 0.20
C LEU A 375 -12.37 -19.57 -0.26
N ASN A 376 -11.56 -20.35 -0.98
CA ASN A 376 -11.98 -21.65 -1.49
C ASN A 376 -12.25 -22.67 -0.37
N ARG A 377 -11.46 -22.63 0.71
CA ARG A 377 -11.61 -23.53 1.86
C ARG A 377 -12.86 -23.22 2.67
N ARG A 378 -13.19 -21.93 2.86
CA ARG A 378 -14.38 -21.51 3.62
C ARG A 378 -15.67 -21.63 2.82
N GLY A 379 -15.59 -21.54 1.49
CA GLY A 379 -16.77 -21.58 0.62
C GLY A 379 -17.58 -20.27 0.67
N GLY A 380 -18.77 -20.27 0.09
CA GLY A 380 -19.66 -19.09 0.07
C GLY A 380 -19.27 -18.05 -0.99
N VAL A 381 -19.67 -16.80 -0.76
CA VAL A 381 -19.40 -15.69 -1.70
C VAL A 381 -17.89 -15.49 -1.86
N GLY A 382 -17.41 -15.45 -3.10
CA GLY A 382 -15.98 -15.34 -3.42
C GLY A 382 -15.24 -16.67 -3.55
N ALA A 383 -15.86 -17.81 -3.19
CA ALA A 383 -15.26 -19.11 -3.47
C ALA A 383 -15.18 -19.37 -4.98
N GLY A 384 -14.02 -19.81 -5.45
CA GLY A 384 -13.72 -19.97 -6.87
C GLY A 384 -13.47 -18.66 -7.60
N PHE A 385 -13.05 -17.61 -6.89
CA PHE A 385 -12.76 -16.30 -7.48
C PHE A 385 -11.87 -16.40 -8.72
N HIS A 386 -12.28 -15.74 -9.80
CA HIS A 386 -11.53 -15.61 -11.04
C HIS A 386 -11.70 -14.20 -11.63
N LEU A 387 -10.70 -13.81 -12.43
CA LEU A 387 -10.74 -12.54 -13.16
C LEU A 387 -11.82 -12.58 -14.26
N PRO A 388 -12.42 -11.43 -14.62
CA PRO A 388 -13.26 -11.31 -15.81
C PRO A 388 -12.45 -11.62 -17.07
N GLU A 389 -13.10 -12.20 -18.08
CA GLU A 389 -12.48 -12.58 -19.37
C GLU A 389 -11.90 -11.37 -20.13
#